data_AF-A0A821Z4J0-F1
#
_entry.id   AF-A0A821Z4J0-F1
#
_cell.length_a   1.000
_cell.length_b   1.000
_cell.length_c   1.000
_cell.angle_alpha   90.00
_cell.angle_beta   90.00
_cell.angle_gamma   90.00
#
_symmetry.space_group_name_H-M   'P 1'
#
loop_
_entity.id
_entity.type
_entity.pdbx_description
1 polymer ?
#
loop_
_entity_poly.entity_id
_entity_poly.type
_entity_poly.pdbx_seq_one_letter_code
_entity_poly.pdbx_strand_id
1 'polypeptide(L)'
;MVYRLHSPHNTTSTNEVLVSQSKEKISGATLFKGSNFQSTWTCTGNMNYESDWRRRTCAFKNICYNKERKVFQFYRKPGSIKTPVLFDLKLGRIYDFNINNHGFVSLVARATHRESWGPTIVEEWLPPVDKVPYLDNVHVLFMHWHVSFNPGHVIWEDIASTYFSMVRLNEYDRDAVLIEYRNFPKEGSQFYRMYENLVPAVAADVDGLDDYTNSFPSPLVCFRTIVAGGAHSMFSIGNEPYTHGKERLLYDYRTAILQYHGVNVSHLPSRHRIVLVNKTRAFRRSLRSIKNLVEVKHFIYSTYPKIKFDVIDWSKYAFTQQMHELYKTTILITPCGGISTIIPFLPEGTHAIIMDFYVNKQAYLKGERYRIGESGSMDGAL
;
A
#
# COMPACT_ATOMS: atom_id res chain seq x y z
N MET A 1 -24.71 11.54 45.54
CA MET A 1 -25.98 12.07 45.00
C MET A 1 -26.25 11.30 43.71
N VAL A 2 -27.23 10.41 43.77
CA VAL A 2 -27.61 9.44 42.74
C VAL A 2 -28.70 10.10 41.90
N TYR A 3 -28.58 10.09 40.57
CA TYR A 3 -29.75 10.16 39.71
C TYR A 3 -29.74 9.08 38.63
N ARG A 4 -30.86 8.38 38.64
CA ARG A 4 -31.28 7.24 37.83
C ARG A 4 -31.78 7.70 36.46
N LEU A 5 -31.63 6.79 35.51
CA LEU A 5 -32.28 6.76 34.20
C LEU A 5 -33.81 6.86 34.29
N HIS A 6 -34.41 7.66 33.41
CA HIS A 6 -35.76 7.45 32.91
C HIS A 6 -35.75 7.56 31.37
N SER A 7 -36.25 6.51 30.73
CA SER A 7 -36.78 6.52 29.37
C SER A 7 -38.27 6.90 29.45
N PRO A 8 -38.85 7.49 28.40
CA PRO A 8 -39.98 6.81 27.81
C PRO A 8 -40.01 6.79 26.27
N HIS A 9 -40.53 5.65 25.82
CA HIS A 9 -41.10 5.22 24.54
C HIS A 9 -41.42 6.22 23.42
N ASN A 10 -41.01 5.76 22.22
CA ASN A 10 -41.74 5.65 20.95
C ASN A 10 -42.63 6.83 20.50
N THR A 11 -42.14 7.54 19.49
CA THR A 11 -42.96 7.88 18.33
C THR A 11 -42.21 7.52 17.04
N THR A 12 -42.94 6.85 16.16
CA THR A 12 -42.61 6.46 14.80
C THR A 12 -42.22 7.66 13.94
N SER A 13 -41.02 7.64 13.37
CA SER A 13 -40.77 8.28 12.07
C SER A 13 -39.74 7.46 11.30
N THR A 14 -40.22 6.83 10.24
CA THR A 14 -39.43 6.27 9.15
C THR A 14 -38.54 7.36 8.55
N ASN A 15 -37.27 7.41 8.96
CA ASN A 15 -36.25 8.13 8.22
C ASN A 15 -35.63 7.16 7.23
N GLU A 16 -36.19 7.17 6.02
CA GLU A 16 -35.47 6.76 4.81
C GLU A 16 -34.14 7.51 4.80
N VAL A 17 -33.05 6.75 4.90
CA VAL A 17 -31.72 7.26 4.57
C VAL A 17 -31.72 7.43 3.06
N LEU A 18 -32.14 8.61 2.62
CA LEU A 18 -31.85 9.13 1.29
C LEU A 18 -30.32 9.13 1.15
N VAL A 19 -29.82 8.15 0.42
CA VAL A 19 -28.53 8.18 -0.25
C VAL A 19 -28.58 9.42 -1.15
N SER A 20 -28.12 10.54 -0.62
CA SER A 20 -27.99 11.76 -1.39
C SER A 20 -26.93 11.50 -2.44
N GLN A 21 -27.39 11.43 -3.69
CA GLN A 21 -26.59 11.53 -4.89
C GLN A 21 -25.48 12.56 -4.65
N SER A 22 -24.25 12.11 -4.84
CA SER A 22 -23.07 12.96 -4.90
C SER A 22 -23.36 14.08 -5.90
N LYS A 23 -23.56 15.29 -5.38
CA LYS A 23 -23.53 16.50 -6.18
C LYS A 23 -22.20 16.47 -6.93
N GLU A 24 -22.28 16.42 -8.25
CA GLU A 24 -21.19 16.76 -9.16
C GLU A 24 -20.57 18.06 -8.66
N LYS A 25 -19.42 17.92 -8.01
CA LYS A 25 -18.53 19.04 -7.78
C LYS A 25 -17.85 19.23 -9.13
N ILE A 26 -18.51 19.98 -10.01
CA ILE A 26 -17.90 20.58 -11.18
C ILE A 26 -16.89 21.61 -10.64
N SER A 27 -15.76 21.10 -10.16
CA SER A 27 -14.56 21.89 -9.96
C SER A 27 -14.15 22.40 -11.33
N GLY A 28 -13.81 23.68 -11.42
CA GLY A 28 -13.68 24.42 -12.68
C GLY A 28 -12.90 23.65 -13.75
N ALA A 29 -13.66 23.01 -14.65
CA ALA A 29 -13.17 22.60 -15.95
C ALA A 29 -12.89 23.91 -16.69
N THR A 30 -11.67 24.41 -16.53
CA THR A 30 -11.08 25.35 -17.47
C THR A 30 -11.30 24.71 -18.83
N LEU A 31 -12.16 25.31 -19.65
CA LEU A 31 -12.52 24.81 -20.98
C LEU A 31 -11.23 24.80 -21.82
N PHE A 32 -10.49 23.70 -21.80
CA PHE A 32 -9.31 23.48 -22.62
C PHE A 32 -9.76 23.18 -24.06
N LYS A 33 -10.28 24.20 -24.75
CA LYS A 33 -10.47 24.19 -26.20
C LYS A 33 -9.10 24.40 -26.86
N GLY A 34 -8.34 23.31 -26.99
CA GLY A 34 -7.03 23.30 -27.64
C GLY A 34 -6.45 21.89 -27.73
N SER A 35 -6.70 21.22 -28.84
CA SER A 35 -6.43 19.80 -29.14
C SER A 35 -4.96 19.47 -29.46
N ASN A 36 -4.02 19.77 -28.56
CA ASN A 36 -2.58 19.49 -28.78
C ASN A 36 -1.87 18.89 -27.55
N PHE A 37 -2.57 18.11 -26.73
CA PHE A 37 -1.89 17.36 -25.68
C PHE A 37 -1.16 16.16 -26.30
N GLN A 38 0.06 15.90 -25.83
CA GLN A 38 0.78 14.66 -26.09
C GLN A 38 0.88 13.90 -24.77
N SER A 39 1.10 12.58 -24.86
CA SER A 39 1.46 11.85 -23.66
C SER A 39 2.83 12.33 -23.18
N THR A 40 3.00 12.45 -21.87
CA THR A 40 4.29 12.79 -21.24
C THR A 40 4.55 11.84 -20.08
N TRP A 41 5.79 11.74 -19.63
CA TRP A 41 6.12 10.97 -18.42
C TRP A 41 7.20 11.68 -17.63
N THR A 42 7.22 11.44 -16.32
CA THR A 42 8.29 11.89 -15.41
C THR A 42 8.57 10.76 -14.44
N CYS A 43 9.84 10.50 -14.16
CA CYS A 43 10.23 9.39 -13.29
C CYS A 43 11.20 9.84 -12.19
N THR A 44 11.14 9.15 -11.06
CA THR A 44 12.16 9.11 -10.02
C THR A 44 12.81 7.72 -10.00
N GLY A 45 14.02 7.63 -9.43
CA GLY A 45 14.78 6.39 -9.34
C GLY A 45 15.94 6.37 -10.32
N ASN A 46 16.45 5.18 -10.64
CA ASN A 46 17.60 5.05 -11.53
C ASN A 46 17.18 5.08 -13.01
N MET A 47 17.54 6.17 -13.68
CA MET A 47 17.30 6.41 -15.11
C MET A 47 18.55 6.20 -15.99
N ASN A 48 19.60 5.58 -15.44
CA ASN A 48 20.88 5.38 -16.15
C ASN A 48 21.05 3.96 -16.71
N TYR A 49 20.30 2.99 -16.18
CA TYR A 49 20.40 1.57 -16.58
C TYR A 49 19.01 0.96 -16.74
N GLU A 50 18.74 0.35 -17.89
CA GLU A 50 17.55 -0.43 -18.23
C GLU A 50 17.23 -1.49 -17.17
N SER A 51 18.25 -2.15 -16.63
CA SER A 51 18.12 -3.24 -15.67
C SER A 51 17.51 -2.79 -14.34
N ASP A 52 17.51 -1.48 -14.07
CA ASP A 52 17.01 -0.89 -12.84
C ASP A 52 15.53 -0.48 -12.92
N TRP A 53 14.77 -1.05 -13.87
CA TRP A 53 13.32 -0.86 -13.99
C TRP A 53 12.55 -1.10 -12.67
N ARG A 54 13.03 -1.99 -11.79
CA ARG A 54 12.45 -2.22 -10.46
C ARG A 54 12.54 -1.03 -9.50
N ARG A 55 13.48 -0.12 -9.75
CA ARG A 55 13.74 1.06 -8.90
C ARG A 55 13.11 2.33 -9.43
N ARG A 56 12.39 2.25 -10.56
CA ARG A 56 11.74 3.41 -11.17
C ARG A 56 10.29 3.50 -10.73
N THR A 57 9.89 4.72 -10.41
CA THR A 57 8.48 5.11 -10.31
C THR A 57 8.26 6.25 -11.27
N CYS A 58 7.20 6.18 -12.06
CA CYS A 58 6.89 7.16 -13.08
C CYS A 58 5.43 7.61 -12.99
N ALA A 59 5.21 8.89 -13.27
CA ALA A 59 3.90 9.44 -13.59
C ALA A 59 3.80 9.56 -15.11
N PHE A 60 2.79 8.93 -15.70
CA PHE A 60 2.43 9.02 -17.10
C PHE A 60 1.21 9.91 -17.23
N LYS A 61 1.26 10.88 -18.14
CA LYS A 61 0.20 11.84 -18.37
C LYS A 61 -0.44 11.61 -19.71
N ASN A 62 -1.77 11.74 -19.76
CA ASN A 62 -2.58 11.60 -20.96
C ASN A 62 -2.29 10.29 -21.71
N ILE A 63 -2.45 9.14 -21.07
CA ILE A 63 -2.34 7.82 -21.70
C ILE A 63 -3.71 7.14 -21.72
N CYS A 64 -3.92 6.18 -22.62
CA CYS A 64 -5.24 5.53 -22.73
C CYS A 64 -5.13 4.01 -22.64
N TYR A 65 -6.05 3.37 -21.92
CA TYR A 65 -6.18 1.91 -21.88
C TYR A 65 -7.13 1.43 -22.96
N ASN A 66 -6.59 0.68 -23.92
CA ASN A 66 -7.38 0.00 -24.94
C ASN A 66 -7.85 -1.34 -24.39
N LYS A 67 -9.17 -1.48 -24.16
CA LYS A 67 -9.75 -2.65 -23.49
C LYS A 67 -9.71 -3.92 -24.33
N GLU A 68 -9.82 -3.79 -25.65
CA GLU A 68 -9.78 -4.92 -26.57
C GLU A 68 -8.38 -5.54 -26.62
N ARG A 69 -7.36 -4.69 -26.70
CA ARG A 69 -5.95 -5.11 -26.77
C ARG A 69 -5.33 -5.34 -25.40
N LYS A 70 -6.01 -4.91 -24.33
CA LYS A 70 -5.51 -4.90 -22.94
C LYS A 70 -4.14 -4.25 -22.79
N VAL A 71 -3.94 -3.10 -23.43
CA VAL A 71 -2.68 -2.34 -23.38
C VAL A 71 -2.92 -0.86 -23.10
N PHE A 72 -2.02 -0.26 -22.33
CA PHE A 72 -1.93 1.19 -22.24
C PHE A 72 -1.18 1.74 -23.45
N GLN A 73 -1.70 2.83 -24.01
CA GLN A 73 -1.20 3.51 -25.19
C GLN A 73 -0.62 4.86 -24.80
N PHE A 74 0.63 5.08 -25.18
CA PHE A 74 1.37 6.34 -25.02
C PHE A 74 1.45 7.03 -26.38
N TYR A 75 0.82 8.18 -26.52
CA TYR A 75 0.64 8.88 -27.79
C TYR A 75 1.79 9.83 -28.08
N ARG A 76 2.48 9.58 -29.20
CA ARG A 76 3.48 10.47 -29.78
C ARG A 76 2.92 11.10 -31.05
N LYS A 77 3.19 12.39 -31.24
CA LYS A 77 2.75 13.13 -32.42
C LYS A 77 3.29 12.48 -33.71
N PRO A 78 2.43 12.15 -34.68
CA PRO A 78 2.86 11.59 -35.96
C PRO A 78 3.90 12.48 -36.65
N GLY A 79 4.97 11.88 -37.17
CA GLY A 79 6.04 12.58 -37.89
C GLY A 79 6.93 13.48 -37.01
N SER A 80 6.77 13.46 -35.69
CA SER A 80 7.67 14.16 -34.78
C SER A 80 9.01 13.43 -34.62
N ILE A 81 10.05 14.19 -34.23
CA ILE A 81 11.34 13.60 -33.88
C ILE A 81 11.14 12.68 -32.68
N LYS A 82 11.60 11.43 -32.80
CA LYS A 82 11.51 10.45 -31.72
C LYS A 82 12.35 10.90 -30.53
N THR A 83 11.70 11.27 -29.44
CA THR A 83 12.37 11.48 -28.14
C THR A 83 12.60 10.12 -27.48
N PRO A 84 13.84 9.82 -27.02
CA PRO A 84 14.08 8.59 -26.27
C PRO A 84 13.36 8.61 -24.92
N VAL A 85 12.84 7.46 -24.52
CA VAL A 85 12.22 7.28 -23.20
C VAL A 85 13.25 7.14 -22.08
N LEU A 86 14.48 6.75 -22.45
CA LEU A 86 15.60 6.50 -21.55
C LEU A 86 16.93 6.71 -22.28
N PHE A 87 17.89 7.33 -21.60
CA PHE A 87 19.29 7.38 -22.00
C PHE A 87 20.07 6.41 -21.13
N ASP A 88 20.22 5.19 -21.61
CA ASP A 88 20.97 4.14 -20.93
C ASP A 88 22.47 4.33 -21.16
N LEU A 89 23.29 4.22 -20.11
CA LEU A 89 24.73 4.43 -20.20
C LEU A 89 25.46 3.36 -21.03
N LYS A 90 24.86 2.18 -21.22
CA LYS A 90 25.42 1.05 -21.98
C LYS A 90 24.76 0.88 -23.34
N LEU A 91 23.44 1.00 -23.41
CA LEU A 91 22.62 0.77 -24.60
C LEU A 91 22.36 2.07 -25.39
N GLY A 92 22.66 3.23 -24.82
CA GLY A 92 22.43 4.53 -25.44
C GLY A 92 20.95 4.92 -25.42
N ARG A 93 20.45 5.44 -26.54
CA ARG A 93 19.08 5.98 -26.64
C ARG A 93 18.08 4.84 -26.83
N ILE A 94 17.15 4.72 -25.88
CA ILE A 94 16.05 3.75 -25.93
C ILE A 94 14.75 4.51 -26.21
N TYR A 95 13.95 4.01 -27.14
CA TYR A 95 12.76 4.70 -27.64
C TYR A 95 11.44 3.98 -27.33
N ASP A 96 11.47 2.88 -26.57
CA ASP A 96 10.31 2.08 -26.18
C ASP A 96 10.33 1.81 -24.67
N PHE A 97 9.15 1.78 -24.05
CA PHE A 97 8.98 1.43 -22.64
C PHE A 97 9.11 -0.07 -22.40
N ASN A 98 8.97 -0.90 -23.43
CA ASN A 98 9.21 -2.33 -23.36
C ASN A 98 10.61 -2.63 -23.92
N ILE A 99 11.52 -3.05 -23.05
CA ILE A 99 12.93 -3.26 -23.35
C ILE A 99 13.29 -4.70 -23.00
N ASN A 100 13.93 -5.44 -23.92
CA ASN A 100 14.41 -6.81 -23.68
C ASN A 100 13.38 -7.75 -23.00
N ASN A 101 12.12 -7.72 -23.47
CA ASN A 101 10.99 -8.51 -22.93
C ASN A 101 10.59 -8.20 -21.48
N HIS A 102 10.86 -6.99 -20.99
CA HIS A 102 10.28 -6.45 -19.78
C HIS A 102 9.83 -5.00 -19.98
N GLY A 103 8.91 -4.54 -19.15
CA GLY A 103 8.44 -3.16 -19.11
C GLY A 103 9.39 -2.20 -18.39
N PHE A 104 9.00 -0.94 -18.37
CA PHE A 104 9.82 0.18 -17.92
C PHE A 104 9.90 0.32 -16.39
N VAL A 105 8.86 -0.13 -15.69
CA VAL A 105 8.71 -0.08 -14.23
C VAL A 105 8.23 -1.43 -13.67
N SER A 106 8.30 -1.60 -12.35
CA SER A 106 7.78 -2.78 -11.63
C SER A 106 6.46 -2.46 -10.93
N LEU A 107 5.46 -3.33 -11.06
CA LEU A 107 4.16 -3.13 -10.38
C LEU A 107 4.06 -3.77 -8.99
N VAL A 108 5.05 -4.57 -8.58
CA VAL A 108 5.05 -5.29 -7.29
C VAL A 108 6.46 -5.38 -6.69
N ALA A 109 6.55 -5.63 -5.39
CA ALA A 109 7.79 -6.04 -4.74
C ALA A 109 8.33 -7.33 -5.36
N ARG A 110 9.66 -7.43 -5.51
CA ARG A 110 10.35 -8.64 -6.00
C ARG A 110 9.87 -9.14 -7.37
N ALA A 111 9.36 -8.24 -8.21
CA ALA A 111 8.90 -8.54 -9.56
C ALA A 111 9.95 -9.30 -10.39
N THR A 112 9.51 -10.31 -11.12
CA THR A 112 10.22 -10.84 -12.29
C THR A 112 9.84 -10.01 -13.53
N HIS A 113 10.42 -10.33 -14.69
CA HIS A 113 10.08 -9.64 -15.93
C HIS A 113 8.59 -9.72 -16.27
N ARG A 114 7.87 -10.74 -15.77
CA ARG A 114 6.42 -10.88 -15.99
C ARG A 114 5.58 -9.88 -15.19
N GLU A 115 6.13 -9.31 -14.14
CA GLU A 115 5.46 -8.31 -13.29
C GLU A 115 5.95 -6.87 -13.56
N SER A 116 6.75 -6.71 -14.62
CA SER A 116 7.12 -5.41 -15.15
C SER A 116 6.00 -4.84 -16.04
N TRP A 117 5.99 -3.52 -16.23
CA TRP A 117 4.96 -2.82 -17.00
C TRP A 117 5.52 -1.58 -17.70
N GLY A 118 4.98 -1.28 -18.88
CA GLY A 118 5.21 -0.05 -19.62
C GLY A 118 4.16 0.11 -20.72
N PRO A 119 3.73 1.34 -21.05
CA PRO A 119 2.75 1.55 -22.11
C PRO A 119 3.37 1.33 -23.49
N THR A 120 2.55 0.93 -24.46
CA THR A 120 2.94 0.82 -25.87
C THR A 120 2.87 2.19 -26.54
N ILE A 121 3.91 2.59 -27.24
CA ILE A 121 3.92 3.86 -27.98
C ILE A 121 3.09 3.74 -29.25
N VAL A 122 2.23 4.72 -29.51
CA VAL A 122 1.45 4.86 -30.75
C VAL A 122 1.74 6.20 -31.41
N GLU A 123 1.95 6.19 -32.73
CA GLU A 123 2.19 7.40 -33.55
C GLU A 123 0.87 8.00 -34.01
N GLU A 124 0.08 8.47 -33.06
CA GLU A 124 -1.26 8.99 -33.29
C GLU A 124 -1.48 10.22 -32.43
N TRP A 125 -2.42 11.07 -32.84
CA TRP A 125 -2.91 12.13 -31.97
C TRP A 125 -3.74 11.52 -30.84
N LEU A 126 -3.71 12.16 -29.66
CA LEU A 126 -4.60 11.76 -28.59
C LEU A 126 -6.07 11.82 -29.06
N PRO A 127 -6.90 10.85 -28.65
CA PRO A 127 -8.31 10.88 -28.98
C PRO A 127 -8.97 12.15 -28.42
N PRO A 128 -9.87 12.81 -29.17
CA PRO A 128 -10.61 13.97 -28.68
C PRO A 128 -11.40 13.68 -27.40
N VAL A 129 -11.47 14.65 -26.49
CA VAL A 129 -12.12 14.54 -25.16
C VAL A 129 -13.63 14.28 -25.24
N ASP A 130 -14.26 14.61 -26.37
CA ASP A 130 -15.68 14.38 -26.66
C ASP A 130 -15.97 12.95 -27.17
N LYS A 131 -14.92 12.18 -27.49
CA LYS A 131 -15.06 10.82 -28.06
C LYS A 131 -14.74 9.70 -27.09
N VAL A 132 -13.95 9.97 -26.05
CA VAL A 132 -13.53 8.97 -25.07
C VAL A 132 -13.56 9.57 -23.67
N PRO A 133 -13.88 8.76 -22.64
CA PRO A 133 -13.80 9.22 -21.26
C PRO A 133 -12.36 9.55 -20.90
N TYR A 134 -12.16 10.77 -20.37
CA TYR A 134 -10.92 11.19 -19.73
C TYR A 134 -11.14 11.23 -18.22
N LEU A 135 -10.36 10.43 -17.49
CA LEU A 135 -10.40 10.36 -16.04
C LEU A 135 -9.40 11.37 -15.48
N ASP A 136 -9.91 12.37 -14.76
CA ASP A 136 -9.12 13.49 -14.27
C ASP A 136 -8.42 13.23 -12.92
N ASN A 137 -8.91 12.27 -12.13
CA ASN A 137 -8.27 11.86 -10.88
C ASN A 137 -6.86 11.30 -11.14
N VAL A 138 -6.04 11.26 -10.09
CA VAL A 138 -4.80 10.47 -10.11
C VAL A 138 -5.15 8.99 -10.00
N HIS A 139 -4.63 8.18 -10.91
CA HIS A 139 -4.72 6.72 -10.81
C HIS A 139 -3.36 6.14 -10.48
N VAL A 140 -3.32 5.11 -9.65
CA VAL A 140 -2.06 4.41 -9.33
C VAL A 140 -2.16 2.97 -9.77
N LEU A 141 -1.36 2.57 -10.74
CA LEU A 141 -1.29 1.20 -11.19
C LEU A 141 -0.31 0.40 -10.34
N PHE A 142 -0.80 -0.69 -9.74
CA PHE A 142 0.01 -1.58 -8.90
C PHE A 142 -0.45 -3.03 -9.07
N MET A 143 0.26 -3.96 -8.43
CA MET A 143 -0.13 -5.35 -8.35
C MET A 143 0.25 -5.93 -6.99
N HIS A 144 -0.64 -6.69 -6.39
CA HIS A 144 -0.41 -7.36 -5.11
C HIS A 144 0.64 -8.49 -5.21
N TRP A 145 1.43 -8.66 -4.15
CA TRP A 145 2.36 -9.78 -4.04
C TRP A 145 1.71 -11.14 -3.65
N HIS A 146 1.44 -11.97 -4.64
CA HIS A 146 0.61 -13.20 -4.57
C HIS A 146 1.09 -14.42 -3.76
N VAL A 147 2.23 -14.40 -3.07
CA VAL A 147 2.83 -15.67 -2.58
C VAL A 147 2.19 -16.20 -1.29
N SER A 148 1.63 -15.34 -0.43
CA SER A 148 0.80 -15.71 0.73
C SER A 148 0.27 -14.47 1.46
N PHE A 149 -0.82 -14.59 2.23
CA PHE A 149 -1.28 -13.49 3.06
C PHE A 149 -0.29 -13.19 4.20
N ASN A 150 0.34 -12.04 4.11
CA ASN A 150 1.10 -11.41 5.16
C ASN A 150 0.66 -9.94 5.23
N PRO A 151 0.03 -9.50 6.35
CA PRO A 151 -0.41 -8.11 6.51
C PRO A 151 0.70 -7.09 6.25
N GLY A 152 1.94 -7.45 6.55
CA GLY A 152 3.09 -6.60 6.32
C GLY A 152 3.31 -6.23 4.85
N HIS A 153 3.08 -7.16 3.92
CA HIS A 153 3.21 -6.88 2.49
C HIS A 153 2.10 -5.94 2.02
N VAL A 154 0.87 -6.15 2.48
CA VAL A 154 -0.24 -5.26 2.13
C VAL A 154 -0.01 -3.84 2.66
N ILE A 155 0.37 -3.70 3.93
CA ILE A 155 0.60 -2.39 4.53
C ILE A 155 1.77 -1.68 3.83
N TRP A 156 2.93 -2.33 3.73
CA TRP A 156 4.18 -1.63 3.40
C TRP A 156 4.61 -1.76 1.94
N GLU A 157 4.34 -2.89 1.31
CA GLU A 157 4.77 -3.14 -0.07
C GLU A 157 3.67 -2.84 -1.08
N ASP A 158 2.39 -2.99 -0.73
CA ASP A 158 1.27 -2.60 -1.59
C ASP A 158 0.89 -1.13 -1.30
N ILE A 159 0.20 -0.85 -0.18
CA ILE A 159 -0.47 0.45 0.04
C ILE A 159 0.50 1.59 0.38
N ALA A 160 1.49 1.38 1.25
CA ALA A 160 2.47 2.43 1.53
C ALA A 160 3.27 2.77 0.26
N SER A 161 3.58 1.77 -0.56
CA SER A 161 4.30 2.00 -1.81
C SER A 161 3.51 2.88 -2.78
N THR A 162 2.20 2.67 -2.94
CA THR A 162 1.37 3.49 -3.83
C THR A 162 1.31 4.92 -3.32
N TYR A 163 1.12 5.11 -2.01
CA TYR A 163 1.17 6.42 -1.36
C TYR A 163 2.51 7.13 -1.58
N PHE A 164 3.63 6.46 -1.31
CA PHE A 164 4.97 7.03 -1.48
C PHE A 164 5.28 7.36 -2.93
N SER A 165 4.85 6.53 -3.88
CA SER A 165 4.99 6.77 -5.30
C SER A 165 4.30 8.07 -5.72
N MET A 166 3.07 8.29 -5.26
CA MET A 166 2.35 9.55 -5.52
C MET A 166 3.07 10.76 -4.90
N VAL A 167 3.42 10.69 -3.61
CA VAL A 167 4.07 11.83 -2.92
C VAL A 167 5.40 12.19 -3.57
N ARG A 168 6.24 11.21 -3.91
CA ARG A 168 7.57 11.44 -4.49
C ARG A 168 7.53 12.04 -5.90
N LEU A 169 6.46 11.80 -6.63
CA LEU A 169 6.25 12.38 -7.96
C LEU A 169 5.49 13.71 -7.89
N ASN A 170 5.14 14.18 -6.68
CA ASN A 170 4.27 15.34 -6.47
C ASN A 170 2.89 15.17 -7.15
N GLU A 171 2.36 13.96 -7.09
CA GLU A 171 1.07 13.53 -7.64
C GLU A 171 0.12 13.03 -6.54
N TYR A 172 0.42 13.34 -5.26
CA TYR A 172 -0.46 12.92 -4.17
C TYR A 172 -1.80 13.63 -4.25
N ASP A 173 -2.85 12.83 -4.42
CA ASP A 173 -4.24 13.24 -4.38
C ASP A 173 -5.01 12.28 -3.46
N ARG A 174 -5.86 12.84 -2.59
CA ARG A 174 -6.71 12.03 -1.74
C ARG A 174 -7.84 11.37 -2.52
N ASP A 175 -8.24 11.97 -3.64
CA ASP A 175 -9.27 11.44 -4.52
C ASP A 175 -8.70 10.45 -5.55
N ALA A 176 -7.44 10.00 -5.35
CA ALA A 176 -6.81 9.02 -6.20
C ALA A 176 -7.53 7.67 -6.16
N VAL A 177 -7.44 6.93 -7.27
CA VAL A 177 -7.97 5.57 -7.41
C VAL A 177 -6.80 4.61 -7.60
N LEU A 178 -6.68 3.63 -6.71
CA LEU A 178 -5.69 2.58 -6.84
C LEU A 178 -6.23 1.50 -7.80
N ILE A 179 -5.49 1.21 -8.86
CA ILE A 179 -5.88 0.23 -9.87
C ILE A 179 -4.97 -0.99 -9.78
N GLU A 180 -5.56 -2.14 -9.50
CA GLU A 180 -4.85 -3.42 -9.54
C GLU A 180 -4.81 -4.00 -10.96
N TYR A 181 -3.60 -4.19 -11.50
CA TYR A 181 -3.39 -4.57 -12.90
C TYR A 181 -3.85 -5.98 -13.28
N ARG A 182 -4.08 -6.88 -12.31
CA ARG A 182 -4.42 -8.29 -12.59
C ARG A 182 -5.58 -8.84 -11.78
N ASN A 183 -5.30 -9.34 -10.59
CA ASN A 183 -6.24 -10.12 -9.80
C ASN A 183 -6.54 -9.37 -8.52
N PHE A 184 -7.53 -8.49 -8.59
CA PHE A 184 -8.04 -7.83 -7.41
C PHE A 184 -8.46 -8.88 -6.36
N PRO A 185 -8.07 -8.74 -5.08
CA PRO A 185 -8.45 -9.66 -4.03
C PRO A 185 -9.95 -9.91 -4.00
N LYS A 186 -10.33 -11.18 -3.93
CA LYS A 186 -11.74 -11.55 -3.78
C LYS A 186 -12.32 -10.90 -2.53
N GLU A 187 -13.53 -10.36 -2.67
CA GLU A 187 -14.31 -9.81 -1.57
C GLU A 187 -14.38 -10.82 -0.40
N GLY A 188 -14.28 -10.31 0.83
CA GLY A 188 -14.26 -11.11 2.06
C GLY A 188 -12.94 -11.84 2.36
N SER A 189 -11.96 -11.82 1.44
CA SER A 189 -10.62 -12.35 1.72
C SER A 189 -9.89 -11.54 2.81
N GLN A 190 -8.86 -12.12 3.43
CA GLN A 190 -8.04 -11.38 4.41
C GLN A 190 -7.30 -10.20 3.75
N PHE A 191 -6.90 -10.33 2.49
CA PHE A 191 -6.34 -9.24 1.68
C PHE A 191 -7.35 -8.13 1.52
N TYR A 192 -8.52 -8.43 0.98
CA TYR A 192 -9.57 -7.43 0.74
C TYR A 192 -9.91 -6.62 2.00
N ARG A 193 -10.08 -7.29 3.15
CA ARG A 193 -10.33 -6.60 4.43
C ARG A 193 -9.21 -5.66 4.85
N MET A 194 -7.95 -5.95 4.52
CA MET A 194 -6.85 -5.00 4.79
C MET A 194 -6.95 -3.78 3.87
N TYR A 195 -7.31 -3.98 2.61
CA TYR A 195 -7.49 -2.88 1.65
C TYR A 195 -8.62 -1.95 2.10
N GLU A 196 -9.77 -2.49 2.51
CA GLU A 196 -10.89 -1.69 3.06
C GLU A 196 -10.51 -0.82 4.26
N ASN A 197 -9.51 -1.23 5.04
CA ASN A 197 -9.06 -0.47 6.21
C ASN A 197 -7.93 0.50 5.87
N LEU A 198 -7.09 0.20 4.88
CA LEU A 198 -5.89 0.98 4.58
C LEU A 198 -6.09 1.98 3.43
N VAL A 199 -6.78 1.58 2.37
CA VAL A 199 -6.93 2.40 1.15
C VAL A 199 -7.65 3.71 1.45
N PRO A 200 -8.82 3.72 2.14
CA PRO A 200 -9.52 4.97 2.40
C PRO A 200 -8.74 5.94 3.27
N ALA A 201 -7.66 5.47 3.93
CA ALA A 201 -6.74 6.29 4.69
C ALA A 201 -5.71 7.05 3.84
N VAL A 202 -5.60 6.76 2.54
CA VAL A 202 -4.62 7.42 1.64
C VAL A 202 -5.15 7.76 0.24
N ALA A 203 -6.22 7.11 -0.21
CA ALA A 203 -6.84 7.26 -1.53
C ALA A 203 -8.38 7.16 -1.39
N ALA A 204 -9.14 7.48 -2.44
CA ALA A 204 -10.60 7.42 -2.41
C ALA A 204 -11.12 6.02 -2.67
N ASP A 205 -10.45 5.26 -3.54
CA ASP A 205 -10.96 3.96 -3.98
C ASP A 205 -9.84 2.99 -4.42
N VAL A 206 -10.20 1.72 -4.53
CA VAL A 206 -9.38 0.67 -5.13
C VAL A 206 -10.22 -0.30 -5.95
N ASP A 207 -9.76 -0.64 -7.15
CA ASP A 207 -10.48 -1.54 -8.05
C ASP A 207 -9.53 -2.33 -8.95
N GLY A 208 -10.02 -3.40 -9.58
CA GLY A 208 -9.31 -4.10 -10.65
C GLY A 208 -9.36 -3.32 -11.97
N LEU A 209 -8.27 -3.31 -12.74
CA LEU A 209 -8.19 -2.56 -14.00
C LEU A 209 -9.33 -2.89 -14.98
N ASP A 210 -9.58 -4.19 -15.18
CA ASP A 210 -10.60 -4.63 -16.13
C ASP A 210 -12.00 -4.24 -15.62
N ASP A 211 -12.32 -4.46 -14.35
CA ASP A 211 -13.63 -4.10 -13.77
C ASP A 211 -13.87 -2.58 -13.81
N TYR A 212 -12.87 -1.81 -13.36
CA TYR A 212 -12.91 -0.36 -13.36
C TYR A 212 -13.14 0.21 -14.77
N THR A 213 -12.37 -0.25 -15.76
CA THR A 213 -12.45 0.29 -17.13
C THR A 213 -13.66 -0.23 -17.91
N ASN A 214 -14.20 -1.39 -17.56
CA ASN A 214 -15.44 -1.92 -18.14
C ASN A 214 -16.69 -1.16 -17.69
N SER A 215 -16.63 -0.41 -16.59
CA SER A 215 -17.71 0.50 -16.19
C SER A 215 -17.95 1.64 -17.20
N PHE A 216 -17.01 1.90 -18.10
CA PHE A 216 -17.11 2.93 -19.14
C PHE A 216 -17.50 2.33 -20.50
N PRO A 217 -18.42 2.97 -21.25
CA PRO A 217 -18.95 2.39 -22.50
C PRO A 217 -17.97 2.39 -23.67
N SER A 218 -16.95 3.25 -23.65
CA SER A 218 -15.95 3.37 -24.73
C SER A 218 -14.96 2.20 -24.70
N PRO A 219 -14.49 1.66 -25.84
CA PRO A 219 -13.41 0.66 -25.91
C PRO A 219 -12.05 1.20 -25.44
N LEU A 220 -11.93 2.52 -25.34
CA LEU A 220 -10.73 3.24 -24.93
C LEU A 220 -11.05 4.16 -23.75
N VAL A 221 -10.27 4.08 -22.67
CA VAL A 221 -10.41 4.95 -21.50
C VAL A 221 -9.11 5.71 -21.29
N CYS A 222 -9.16 7.04 -21.28
CA CYS A 222 -7.97 7.87 -21.14
C CYS A 222 -7.81 8.37 -19.71
N PHE A 223 -6.57 8.43 -19.25
CA PHE A 223 -6.19 8.83 -17.91
C PHE A 223 -5.34 10.09 -18.00
N ARG A 224 -5.71 11.12 -17.24
CA ARG A 224 -4.87 12.32 -17.12
C ARG A 224 -3.56 12.00 -16.43
N THR A 225 -3.60 11.16 -15.40
CA THR A 225 -2.42 10.78 -14.62
C THR A 225 -2.51 9.31 -14.22
N ILE A 226 -1.51 8.52 -14.61
CA ILE A 226 -1.24 7.20 -14.03
C ILE A 226 0.14 7.22 -13.40
N VAL A 227 0.20 6.94 -12.10
CA VAL A 227 1.44 6.62 -11.39
C VAL A 227 1.65 5.12 -11.44
N ALA A 228 2.84 4.67 -11.83
CA ALA A 228 3.21 3.26 -11.83
C ALA A 228 4.68 3.10 -11.43
N GLY A 229 5.00 2.08 -10.65
CA GLY A 229 6.39 1.73 -10.34
C GLY A 229 6.80 1.75 -8.88
N GLY A 230 8.08 1.43 -8.68
CA GLY A 230 8.72 0.97 -7.45
C GLY A 230 8.94 2.02 -6.36
N ALA A 231 8.00 2.10 -5.43
CA ALA A 231 8.30 2.33 -4.02
C ALA A 231 8.28 1.03 -3.19
N HIS A 232 8.03 -0.12 -3.84
CA HIS A 232 7.90 -1.43 -3.18
C HIS A 232 9.20 -1.91 -2.50
N SER A 233 10.36 -1.51 -3.01
CA SER A 233 11.66 -1.91 -2.45
C SER A 233 12.08 -1.10 -1.21
N MET A 234 11.24 -0.18 -0.73
CA MET A 234 11.57 0.72 0.37
C MET A 234 11.90 0.00 1.69
N PHE A 235 11.38 -1.23 1.89
CA PHE A 235 11.60 -2.03 3.10
C PHE A 235 12.28 -3.37 2.86
N SER A 236 12.53 -3.75 1.60
CA SER A 236 12.84 -5.15 1.23
C SER A 236 14.27 -5.35 0.70
N ILE A 237 15.16 -4.34 0.83
CA ILE A 237 16.56 -4.45 0.39
C ILE A 237 17.49 -3.98 1.51
N GLY A 238 18.04 -4.93 2.26
CA GLY A 238 18.81 -4.70 3.47
C GLY A 238 20.18 -4.03 3.33
N ASN A 239 20.50 -3.38 2.21
CA ASN A 239 21.82 -2.76 1.97
C ASN A 239 21.78 -1.51 1.09
N GLU A 240 20.66 -0.82 1.01
CA GLU A 240 20.49 0.27 0.06
C GLU A 240 20.56 1.66 0.74
N PRO A 241 21.43 2.61 0.29
CA PRO A 241 21.45 4.00 0.76
C PRO A 241 20.11 4.73 0.51
N TYR A 242 19.21 4.08 -0.21
CA TYR A 242 17.87 4.55 -0.53
C TYR A 242 16.87 4.40 0.62
N THR A 243 17.23 3.84 1.78
CA THR A 243 16.32 3.77 2.95
C THR A 243 16.36 5.03 3.81
N HIS A 244 17.43 5.84 3.73
CA HIS A 244 17.60 7.08 4.50
C HIS A 244 16.71 8.21 3.99
N GLY A 245 16.29 9.13 4.88
CA GLY A 245 15.58 10.36 4.52
C GLY A 245 14.07 10.17 4.23
N LYS A 246 13.53 8.98 4.55
CA LYS A 246 12.13 8.60 4.32
C LYS A 246 11.28 8.67 5.58
N GLU A 247 11.87 9.11 6.69
CA GLU A 247 11.24 9.18 8.00
C GLU A 247 9.97 10.05 7.93
N ARG A 248 10.00 11.14 7.16
CA ARG A 248 8.84 12.00 6.96
C ARG A 248 7.71 11.31 6.20
N LEU A 249 8.03 10.59 5.13
CA LEU A 249 7.03 9.83 4.36
C LEU A 249 6.36 8.77 5.24
N LEU A 250 7.15 8.04 6.01
CA LEU A 250 6.66 7.05 6.96
C LEU A 250 5.76 7.70 8.03
N TYR A 251 6.17 8.86 8.54
CA TYR A 251 5.41 9.64 9.51
C TYR A 251 4.04 10.05 8.96
N ASP A 252 4.00 10.63 7.76
CA ASP A 252 2.77 11.13 7.15
C ASP A 252 1.82 9.97 6.81
N TYR A 253 2.35 8.87 6.25
CA TYR A 253 1.58 7.66 5.99
C TYR A 253 0.98 7.05 7.26
N ARG A 254 1.78 6.87 8.33
CA ARG A 254 1.27 6.35 9.60
C ARG A 254 0.17 7.24 10.15
N THR A 255 0.36 8.55 10.05
CA THR A 255 -0.55 9.55 10.62
C THR A 255 -1.89 9.50 9.92
N ALA A 256 -1.90 9.40 8.59
CA ALA A 256 -3.11 9.29 7.80
C ALA A 256 -3.93 8.05 8.18
N ILE A 257 -3.28 6.89 8.37
CA ILE A 257 -3.93 5.65 8.82
C ILE A 257 -4.48 5.79 10.23
N LEU A 258 -3.68 6.27 11.18
CA LEU A 258 -4.12 6.42 12.57
C LEU A 258 -5.33 7.37 12.66
N GLN A 259 -5.28 8.51 11.98
CA GLN A 259 -6.37 9.48 11.96
C GLN A 259 -7.64 8.94 11.30
N TYR A 260 -7.51 8.20 10.18
CA TYR A 260 -8.65 7.54 9.54
C TYR A 260 -9.37 6.58 10.51
N HIS A 261 -8.61 5.87 11.34
CA HIS A 261 -9.15 5.00 12.38
C HIS A 261 -9.49 5.72 13.70
N GLY A 262 -9.63 7.05 13.69
CA GLY A 262 -10.10 7.82 14.85
C GLY A 262 -9.06 7.96 15.98
N VAL A 263 -7.79 7.66 15.72
CA VAL A 263 -6.71 7.85 16.70
C VAL A 263 -6.25 9.30 16.68
N ASN A 264 -6.32 9.96 17.83
CA ASN A 264 -5.75 11.30 17.99
C ASN A 264 -4.23 11.22 18.15
N VAL A 265 -3.51 11.42 17.05
CA VAL A 265 -2.04 11.36 17.00
C VAL A 265 -1.33 12.48 17.79
N SER A 266 -2.05 13.52 18.22
CA SER A 266 -1.49 14.57 19.08
C SER A 266 -1.52 14.18 20.56
N HIS A 267 -2.26 13.14 20.94
CA HIS A 267 -2.41 12.71 22.32
C HIS A 267 -1.55 11.49 22.62
N LEU A 268 -0.32 11.73 23.09
CA LEU A 268 0.58 10.66 23.52
C LEU A 268 0.11 10.01 24.83
N PRO A 269 0.34 8.70 25.02
CA PRO A 269 -0.02 8.02 26.27
C PRO A 269 0.67 8.65 27.49
N SER A 270 -0.12 9.04 28.49
CA SER A 270 0.38 9.63 29.74
C SER A 270 0.79 8.61 30.80
N ARG A 271 0.56 7.31 30.54
CA ARG A 271 0.89 6.21 31.46
C ARG A 271 1.50 5.05 30.69
N HIS A 272 2.48 4.40 31.30
CA HIS A 272 3.09 3.22 30.72
C HIS A 272 2.10 2.06 30.58
N ARG A 273 2.14 1.43 29.41
CA ARG A 273 1.43 0.21 29.07
C ARG A 273 2.38 -0.72 28.33
N ILE A 274 2.54 -1.92 28.86
CA ILE A 274 3.31 -2.99 28.22
C ILE A 274 2.32 -3.89 27.49
N VAL A 275 2.59 -4.18 26.22
CA VAL A 275 1.83 -5.15 25.43
C VAL A 275 2.75 -6.27 24.97
N LEU A 276 2.39 -7.50 25.30
CA LEU A 276 3.06 -8.71 24.81
C LEU A 276 2.20 -9.37 23.73
N VAL A 277 2.78 -9.52 22.54
CA VAL A 277 2.08 -10.10 21.39
C VAL A 277 1.99 -11.62 21.53
N ASN A 278 0.77 -12.14 21.49
CA ASN A 278 0.47 -13.56 21.50
C ASN A 278 0.11 -14.05 20.09
N LYS A 279 1.01 -14.82 19.48
CA LYS A 279 0.81 -15.43 18.16
C LYS A 279 0.47 -16.93 18.23
N THR A 280 0.16 -17.46 19.41
CA THR A 280 0.02 -18.90 19.64
C THR A 280 -1.24 -19.49 18.99
N ARG A 281 -2.28 -18.67 18.74
CA ARG A 281 -3.52 -19.11 18.07
C ARG A 281 -3.66 -18.63 16.63
N ALA A 282 -3.07 -17.49 16.26
CA ALA A 282 -3.25 -16.84 14.97
C ALA A 282 -2.96 -17.76 13.76
N PHE A 283 -2.14 -18.80 13.96
CA PHE A 283 -2.08 -19.93 13.04
C PHE A 283 -1.86 -21.20 13.87
N ARG A 284 -2.68 -22.25 13.71
CA ARG A 284 -2.42 -23.62 14.23
C ARG A 284 -1.07 -24.21 13.76
N ARG A 285 -0.32 -23.45 12.95
CA ARG A 285 0.97 -23.70 12.31
C ARG A 285 1.90 -22.49 12.43
N SER A 286 1.73 -21.61 13.44
CA SER A 286 2.58 -20.43 13.61
C SER A 286 4.02 -20.88 13.85
N LEU A 287 4.86 -20.71 12.83
CA LEU A 287 6.27 -21.07 12.85
C LEU A 287 7.11 -20.07 13.68
N ARG A 288 6.48 -18.98 14.14
CA ARG A 288 7.15 -17.81 14.72
C ARG A 288 6.39 -17.30 15.94
N SER A 289 6.67 -17.82 17.14
CA SER A 289 6.05 -17.40 18.40
C SER A 289 7.07 -17.26 19.53
N ILE A 290 6.74 -16.47 20.54
CA ILE A 290 7.51 -16.40 21.79
C ILE A 290 7.30 -17.72 22.53
N LYS A 291 8.34 -18.54 22.64
CA LYS A 291 8.23 -19.90 23.21
C LYS A 291 7.91 -19.89 24.70
N ASN A 292 8.59 -19.03 25.44
CA ASN A 292 8.44 -18.87 26.88
C ASN A 292 7.44 -17.75 27.22
N LEU A 293 6.32 -17.67 26.46
CA LEU A 293 5.32 -16.60 26.62
C LEU A 293 4.77 -16.56 28.06
N VAL A 294 4.57 -17.73 28.68
CA VAL A 294 4.01 -17.83 30.04
C VAL A 294 4.99 -17.29 31.07
N GLU A 295 6.27 -17.63 30.93
CA GLU A 295 7.36 -17.20 31.79
C GLU A 295 7.62 -15.70 31.66
N VAL A 296 7.67 -15.18 30.42
CA VAL A 296 7.79 -13.74 30.15
C VAL A 296 6.60 -12.99 30.73
N LYS A 297 5.38 -13.50 30.53
CA LYS A 297 4.16 -12.94 31.12
C LYS A 297 4.28 -12.90 32.65
N HIS A 298 4.63 -14.01 33.28
CA HIS A 298 4.74 -14.10 34.74
C HIS A 298 5.79 -13.13 35.28
N PHE A 299 6.97 -13.09 34.65
CA PHE A 299 8.06 -12.19 35.02
C PHE A 299 7.67 -10.72 34.95
N ILE A 300 6.98 -10.28 33.87
CA ILE A 300 6.54 -8.90 33.73
C ILE A 300 5.50 -8.54 34.81
N TYR A 301 4.52 -9.41 35.04
CA TYR A 301 3.50 -9.18 36.07
C TYR A 301 4.10 -9.10 37.47
N SER A 302 5.05 -9.97 37.81
CA SER A 302 5.67 -9.98 39.14
C SER A 302 6.62 -8.81 39.36
N THR A 303 7.36 -8.41 38.32
CA THR A 303 8.35 -7.32 38.40
C THR A 303 7.69 -5.94 38.37
N TYR A 304 6.62 -5.77 37.59
CA TYR A 304 5.96 -4.47 37.37
C TYR A 304 4.46 -4.49 37.70
N PRO A 305 4.05 -4.82 38.95
CA PRO A 305 2.65 -5.07 39.29
C PRO A 305 1.73 -3.85 39.17
N LYS A 306 2.28 -2.64 39.14
CA LYS A 306 1.53 -1.37 39.01
C LYS A 306 1.38 -0.91 37.56
N ILE A 307 2.11 -1.52 36.62
CA ILE A 307 2.07 -1.14 35.21
C ILE A 307 0.96 -1.92 34.51
N LYS A 308 0.20 -1.25 33.65
CA LYS A 308 -0.79 -1.94 32.83
C LYS A 308 -0.07 -2.89 31.88
N PHE A 309 -0.36 -4.18 32.01
CA PHE A 309 0.23 -5.21 31.17
C PHE A 309 -0.85 -6.07 30.53
N ASP A 310 -0.82 -6.12 29.19
CA ASP A 310 -1.78 -6.87 28.38
C ASP A 310 -1.06 -7.89 27.48
N VAL A 311 -1.71 -9.03 27.28
CA VAL A 311 -1.27 -10.05 26.30
C VAL A 311 -2.28 -10.07 25.16
N ILE A 312 -1.88 -9.59 23.98
CA ILE A 312 -2.79 -9.33 22.86
C ILE A 312 -2.53 -10.29 21.71
N ASP A 313 -3.60 -10.93 21.23
CA ASP A 313 -3.64 -11.62 19.95
C ASP A 313 -4.37 -10.72 18.95
N TRP A 314 -3.60 -10.01 18.12
CA TRP A 314 -4.12 -8.99 17.20
C TRP A 314 -5.12 -9.57 16.18
N SER A 315 -5.04 -10.86 15.87
CA SER A 315 -5.97 -11.52 14.93
C SER A 315 -7.43 -11.54 15.42
N LYS A 316 -7.66 -11.25 16.70
CA LYS A 316 -9.00 -11.19 17.32
C LYS A 316 -9.62 -9.79 17.31
N TYR A 317 -8.87 -8.79 16.90
CA TYR A 317 -9.26 -7.39 16.94
C TYR A 317 -9.61 -6.92 15.53
N ALA A 318 -10.68 -6.15 15.40
CA ALA A 318 -10.91 -5.38 14.18
C ALA A 318 -9.75 -4.39 13.96
N PHE A 319 -9.41 -4.07 12.71
CA PHE A 319 -8.23 -3.26 12.40
C PHE A 319 -8.24 -1.89 13.11
N THR A 320 -9.37 -1.18 13.11
CA THR A 320 -9.56 0.06 13.89
C THR A 320 -9.23 -0.13 15.37
N GLN A 321 -9.68 -1.23 15.97
CA GLN A 321 -9.38 -1.54 17.37
C GLN A 321 -7.90 -1.86 17.57
N GLN A 322 -7.25 -2.54 16.61
CA GLN A 322 -5.80 -2.76 16.65
C GLN A 322 -5.06 -1.42 16.70
N MET A 323 -5.42 -0.45 15.85
CA MET A 323 -4.79 0.88 15.83
C MET A 323 -4.95 1.61 17.17
N HIS A 324 -6.15 1.62 17.75
CA HIS A 324 -6.37 2.23 19.07
C HIS A 324 -5.58 1.55 20.20
N GLU A 325 -5.53 0.22 20.22
CA GLU A 325 -4.83 -0.50 21.28
C GLU A 325 -3.31 -0.37 21.14
N LEU A 326 -2.82 -0.38 19.90
CA LEU A 326 -1.42 -0.15 19.59
C LEU A 326 -0.98 1.27 19.94
N TYR A 327 -1.78 2.28 19.62
CA TYR A 327 -1.46 3.68 19.94
C TYR A 327 -1.51 3.99 21.46
N LYS A 328 -2.13 3.14 22.28
CA LYS A 328 -2.07 3.22 23.75
C LYS A 328 -0.84 2.52 24.34
N THR A 329 -0.04 1.83 23.53
CA THR A 329 1.09 1.00 23.97
C THR A 329 2.35 1.84 24.08
N THR A 330 3.05 1.78 25.22
CA THR A 330 4.35 2.48 25.37
C THR A 330 5.54 1.55 25.22
N ILE A 331 5.37 0.27 25.52
CA ILE A 331 6.36 -0.79 25.32
C ILE A 331 5.67 -1.95 24.62
N LEU A 332 6.09 -2.28 23.40
CA LEU A 332 5.60 -3.42 22.63
C LEU A 332 6.64 -4.54 22.66
N ILE A 333 6.26 -5.72 23.12
CA ILE A 333 7.08 -6.93 23.07
C ILE A 333 6.47 -7.85 22.01
N THR A 334 7.19 -8.10 20.92
CA THR A 334 6.65 -8.80 19.75
C THR A 334 7.66 -9.77 19.15
N PRO A 335 7.24 -10.95 18.65
CA PRO A 335 8.16 -11.80 17.87
C PRO A 335 8.51 -11.12 16.54
N CYS A 336 9.70 -11.38 16.00
CA CYS A 336 10.08 -10.91 14.66
C CYS A 336 9.23 -11.55 13.54
N GLY A 337 9.20 -10.90 12.37
CA GLY A 337 8.43 -11.30 11.19
C GLY A 337 7.19 -10.44 10.95
N GLY A 338 6.24 -10.90 10.12
CA GLY A 338 5.14 -10.06 9.62
C GLY A 338 4.30 -9.30 10.66
N ILE A 339 4.26 -9.72 11.93
CA ILE A 339 3.54 -8.98 12.98
C ILE A 339 4.31 -7.76 13.52
N SER A 340 5.63 -7.72 13.37
CA SER A 340 6.43 -6.53 13.74
C SER A 340 6.19 -5.36 12.78
N THR A 341 5.51 -5.59 11.65
CA THR A 341 5.10 -4.53 10.72
C THR A 341 4.11 -3.52 11.31
N ILE A 342 3.57 -3.79 12.49
CA ILE A 342 2.74 -2.82 13.22
C ILE A 342 3.57 -1.78 13.99
N ILE A 343 4.87 -2.02 14.23
CA ILE A 343 5.74 -1.15 15.03
C ILE A 343 5.66 0.33 14.60
N PRO A 344 5.66 0.67 13.31
CA PRO A 344 5.60 2.07 12.90
C PRO A 344 4.35 2.81 13.38
N PHE A 345 3.25 2.13 13.74
CA PHE A 345 2.02 2.74 14.25
C PHE A 345 2.02 2.99 15.77
N LEU A 346 3.11 2.65 16.47
CA LEU A 346 3.27 3.03 17.87
C LEU A 346 3.37 4.57 18.02
N PRO A 347 3.01 5.13 19.19
CA PRO A 347 3.18 6.55 19.43
C PRO A 347 4.67 6.91 19.53
N GLU A 348 4.98 8.19 19.40
CA GLU A 348 6.35 8.69 19.55
C GLU A 348 6.87 8.46 20.98
N GLY A 349 8.19 8.21 21.10
CA GLY A 349 8.84 7.94 22.39
C GLY A 349 8.64 6.53 22.95
N THR A 350 8.04 5.63 22.17
CA THR A 350 7.82 4.24 22.57
C THR A 350 8.97 3.32 22.25
N HIS A 351 8.96 2.16 22.90
CA HIS A 351 9.98 1.14 22.72
C HIS A 351 9.35 -0.14 22.17
N ALA A 352 10.00 -0.73 21.15
CA ALA A 352 9.68 -2.06 20.66
C ALA A 352 10.81 -3.02 21.03
N ILE A 353 10.49 -4.09 21.74
CA ILE A 353 11.37 -5.21 22.05
C ILE A 353 11.00 -6.32 21.09
N ILE A 354 11.83 -6.52 20.07
CA ILE A 354 11.65 -7.58 19.09
C ILE A 354 12.36 -8.83 19.62
N MET A 355 11.58 -9.88 19.85
CA MET A 355 12.10 -11.17 20.29
C MET A 355 12.32 -12.08 19.08
N ASP A 356 13.48 -12.73 19.03
CA ASP A 356 13.72 -13.79 18.08
C ASP A 356 12.66 -14.89 18.23
N PHE A 357 12.27 -15.48 17.10
CA PHE A 357 11.41 -16.67 17.12
C PHE A 357 12.24 -17.93 16.93
N TYR A 358 11.70 -19.03 17.44
CA TYR A 358 12.32 -20.33 17.31
C TYR A 358 11.65 -21.15 16.20
N VAL A 359 12.45 -21.71 15.31
CA VAL A 359 11.98 -22.52 14.18
C VAL A 359 11.66 -23.92 14.68
N ASN A 360 10.37 -24.29 14.68
CA ASN A 360 9.95 -25.63 15.10
C ASN A 360 10.08 -26.66 13.96
N LYS A 361 9.93 -27.95 14.26
CA LYS A 361 10.03 -29.05 13.26
C LYS A 361 9.10 -28.88 12.06
N GLN A 362 7.91 -28.32 12.27
CA GLN A 362 6.95 -28.06 11.19
C GLN A 362 7.33 -26.87 10.31
N ALA A 363 8.13 -25.92 10.83
CA ALA A 363 8.65 -24.78 10.11
C ALA A 363 9.73 -25.20 9.11
N TYR A 364 10.70 -25.97 9.59
CA TYR A 364 11.78 -26.53 8.79
C TYR A 364 11.25 -27.41 7.64
N LEU A 365 10.30 -28.30 7.94
CA LEU A 365 9.70 -29.19 6.93
C LEU A 365 8.91 -28.46 5.84
N LYS A 366 8.64 -27.15 5.98
CA LYS A 366 7.96 -26.32 5.00
C LYS A 366 8.90 -25.40 4.21
N GLY A 367 10.21 -25.58 4.34
CA GLY A 367 11.20 -24.84 3.57
C GLY A 367 11.55 -23.46 4.14
N GLU A 368 11.31 -23.20 5.43
CA GLU A 368 11.94 -22.06 6.10
C GLU A 368 13.46 -22.21 6.02
N ARG A 369 14.19 -21.09 5.81
CA ARG A 369 15.65 -21.09 5.61
C ARG A 369 16.45 -21.59 6.83
N TYR A 370 15.83 -21.62 8.00
CA TYR A 370 16.45 -21.94 9.27
C TYR A 370 16.25 -23.41 9.66
N ARG A 371 17.24 -24.01 10.31
CA ARG A 371 17.17 -25.39 10.82
C ARG A 371 16.28 -25.47 12.06
N ILE A 372 15.75 -26.67 12.33
CA ILE A 372 15.08 -26.96 13.60
C ILE A 372 16.07 -26.70 14.73
N GLY A 373 15.75 -25.77 15.62
CA GLY A 373 16.65 -25.42 16.71
C GLY A 373 17.23 -24.01 16.65
N GLU A 374 17.21 -23.40 15.46
CA GLU A 374 17.78 -22.07 15.25
C GLU A 374 16.79 -20.97 15.65
N SER A 375 17.34 -19.87 16.17
CA SER A 375 16.65 -18.60 16.28
C SER A 375 16.72 -17.87 14.94
N GLY A 376 15.57 -17.40 14.46
CA GLY A 376 15.53 -16.42 13.38
C GLY A 376 15.52 -15.03 13.99
N SER A 377 16.50 -14.20 13.65
CA SER A 377 16.48 -12.75 13.95
C SER A 377 15.83 -11.98 12.79
N MET A 378 15.57 -10.68 13.00
CA MET A 378 15.12 -9.80 11.92
C MET A 378 16.10 -9.78 10.73
N ASP A 379 17.39 -9.98 10.97
CA ASP A 379 18.44 -9.87 9.96
C ASP A 379 18.37 -10.96 8.88
N GLY A 380 17.78 -12.12 9.18
CA GLY A 380 17.58 -13.17 8.17
C GLY A 380 16.13 -13.37 7.74
N ALA A 381 15.21 -12.49 8.16
CA ALA A 381 13.80 -12.52 7.79
C ALA A 381 13.43 -11.54 6.65
N LEU A 382 14.33 -10.60 6.33
CA LEU A 382 14.30 -9.74 5.15
C LEU A 382 14.93 -10.48 3.95
#